data_AF-A0A4Y2J172-F1
#
_entry.id   AF-A0A4Y2J172-F1
#
_cell.length_a   1.000
_cell.length_b   1.000
_cell.length_c   1.000
_cell.angle_alpha   90.00
_cell.angle_beta   90.00
_cell.angle_gamma   90.00
#
_symmetry.space_group_name_H-M   'P 1'
#
loop_
_entity.id
_entity.type
_entity.pdbx_description
1 polymer ?
#
loop_
_entity_poly.entity_id
_entity_poly.type
_entity_poly.pdbx_seq_one_letter_code
_entity_poly.pdbx_strand_id
1 'polypeptide(L)'
;MRNLSAVTHLTKIFNKCLALHHFPATWKLAYVLIFPKPHQDPKLICSYRPISLSRKIGKLYEKILLKRINEHCNNKNIIPNEQFGFRERHSCTHELLLRVTNKSFDGFNIKHYPGGVFLDVRKDLDRIWHQGLIVQLITYKFPGYLVLILRSFLTDRKF
;
A
#
# COMPACT_ATOMS: atom_id res chain seq x y z
N MET A 1 0.91 35.47 0.57
CA MET A 1 1.51 35.32 -0.78
C MET A 1 2.70 34.33 -0.88
N ARG A 2 3.51 34.07 0.16
CA ARG A 2 4.70 33.18 0.06
C ARG A 2 4.40 31.69 -0.23
N ASN A 3 3.25 31.17 0.18
CA ASN A 3 2.92 29.74 -0.01
C ASN A 3 2.55 29.35 -1.45
N LEU A 4 2.04 30.28 -2.27
CA LEU A 4 1.61 29.97 -3.64
C LEU A 4 2.81 29.66 -4.56
N SER A 5 3.95 30.33 -4.31
CA SER A 5 5.20 30.07 -5.01
C SER A 5 5.74 28.67 -4.71
N ALA A 6 5.78 28.24 -3.45
CA ALA A 6 6.28 26.92 -3.10
C ALA A 6 5.43 25.78 -3.70
N VAL A 7 4.11 25.91 -3.65
CA VAL A 7 3.19 24.92 -4.23
C VAL A 7 3.36 24.82 -5.75
N THR A 8 3.45 25.94 -6.46
CA THR A 8 3.65 25.94 -7.92
C THR A 8 4.99 25.33 -8.31
N HIS A 9 6.06 25.59 -7.57
CA HIS A 9 7.36 24.95 -7.80
C HIS A 9 7.30 23.43 -7.58
N LEU A 10 6.71 22.97 -6.48
CA LEU A 10 6.53 21.54 -6.20
C LEU A 10 5.71 20.85 -7.28
N THR A 11 4.62 21.47 -7.73
CA THR A 11 3.80 20.93 -8.83
C THR A 11 4.60 20.79 -10.12
N LYS A 12 5.42 21.79 -10.48
CA LYS A 12 6.32 21.69 -11.65
C LYS A 12 7.29 20.53 -11.52
N ILE A 13 7.89 20.34 -10.34
CA ILE A 13 8.82 19.24 -10.08
C ILE A 13 8.09 17.89 -10.22
N PHE A 14 6.93 17.71 -9.58
CA PHE A 14 6.17 16.46 -9.67
C PHE A 14 5.71 16.15 -11.09
N ASN A 15 5.25 17.16 -11.84
CA ASN A 15 4.89 17.00 -13.24
C ASN A 15 6.09 16.59 -14.09
N LYS A 16 7.27 17.15 -13.82
CA LYS A 16 8.50 16.74 -14.51
C LYS A 16 8.91 15.31 -14.15
N CYS A 17 8.81 14.90 -12.89
CA CYS A 17 9.06 13.51 -12.46
C CYS A 17 8.10 12.53 -13.15
N LEU A 18 6.81 12.89 -13.27
CA LEU A 18 5.83 12.09 -14.01
C LEU A 18 6.19 11.96 -15.49
N ALA A 19 6.56 13.06 -16.14
CA ALA A 19 6.95 13.05 -17.55
C ALA A 19 8.25 12.27 -17.82
N LEU A 20 9.18 12.27 -16.86
CA LEU A 20 10.43 11.51 -16.93
C LEU A 20 10.30 10.06 -16.45
N HIS A 21 9.12 9.66 -15.98
CA HIS A 21 8.86 8.32 -15.45
C HIS A 21 9.80 7.90 -14.31
N HIS A 22 10.23 8.86 -13.49
CA HIS A 22 11.29 8.66 -12.52
C HIS A 22 10.87 9.03 -11.10
N PHE A 23 11.27 8.19 -10.14
CA PHE A 23 11.12 8.47 -8.72
C PHE A 23 12.49 8.88 -8.13
N PRO A 24 12.65 10.14 -7.67
CA PRO A 24 13.93 10.65 -7.18
C PRO A 24 14.50 9.84 -6.02
N ALA A 25 15.78 9.44 -6.11
CA ALA A 25 16.45 8.65 -5.08
C ALA A 25 16.46 9.33 -3.69
N THR A 26 16.62 10.66 -3.65
CA THR A 26 16.60 11.43 -2.41
C THR A 26 15.26 11.34 -1.67
N TRP A 27 14.18 11.06 -2.38
CA TRP A 27 12.84 10.92 -1.80
C TRP A 27 12.54 9.49 -1.35
N LYS A 28 13.31 8.50 -1.83
CA LYS A 28 13.19 7.09 -1.40
C LYS A 28 13.83 6.84 -0.03
N LEU A 29 14.76 7.72 0.39
CA LEU A 29 15.42 7.61 1.69
C LEU A 29 14.39 7.68 2.82
N ALA A 30 14.41 6.67 3.68
CA ALA A 30 13.57 6.59 4.86
C ALA A 30 14.44 6.47 6.11
N TYR A 31 13.96 6.98 7.24
CA TYR A 31 14.60 6.77 8.54
C TYR A 31 13.91 5.60 9.26
N VAL A 32 14.65 4.57 9.64
CA VAL A 32 14.10 3.45 10.39
C VAL A 32 14.10 3.75 11.89
N LEU A 33 12.90 3.83 12.47
CA LEU A 33 12.69 3.95 13.91
C LEU A 33 12.17 2.62 14.46
N ILE A 34 12.70 2.18 15.59
CA ILE A 34 12.40 0.87 16.17
C ILE A 34 11.46 1.05 17.37
N PHE A 35 10.30 0.39 17.32
CA PHE A 35 9.31 0.45 18.40
C PHE A 35 9.06 -0.93 19.02
N PRO A 36 8.99 -1.06 20.36
CA PRO A 36 8.67 -2.33 21.00
C PRO A 36 7.20 -2.71 20.77
N LYS A 37 6.96 -4.00 20.58
CA LYS A 37 5.60 -4.56 20.59
C LYS A 37 5.13 -4.65 22.04
N PRO A 38 3.87 -4.26 22.33
CA PRO A 38 3.32 -4.41 23.66
C PRO A 38 3.27 -5.91 24.03
N HIS A 39 3.61 -6.22 25.27
CA HIS A 39 3.55 -7.58 25.85
C HIS A 39 4.51 -8.63 25.22
N GLN A 40 5.64 -8.22 24.65
CA GLN A 40 6.69 -9.14 24.18
C GLN A 40 8.02 -8.92 24.91
N ASP A 41 8.86 -9.97 24.96
CA ASP A 41 10.15 -9.93 25.64
C ASP A 41 11.10 -8.95 24.94
N PRO A 42 11.55 -7.86 25.61
CA PRO A 42 12.42 -6.85 25.01
C PRO A 42 13.81 -7.38 24.63
N LYS A 43 14.20 -8.58 25.09
CA LYS A 43 15.48 -9.20 24.72
C LYS A 43 15.49 -9.77 23.30
N LEU A 44 14.31 -10.05 22.72
CA LEU A 44 14.19 -10.61 21.38
C LEU A 44 14.08 -9.52 20.33
N ILE A 45 14.93 -9.56 19.29
CA ILE A 45 14.90 -8.63 18.14
C ILE A 45 13.53 -8.64 17.45
N CYS A 46 12.86 -9.80 17.42
CA CYS A 46 11.51 -9.97 16.86
C CYS A 46 10.41 -9.22 17.62
N SER A 47 10.69 -8.78 18.85
CA SER A 47 9.79 -7.99 19.69
C SER A 47 9.72 -6.53 19.28
N TYR A 48 10.54 -6.12 18.31
CA TYR A 48 10.52 -4.77 17.78
C TYR A 48 9.85 -4.71 16.40
N ARG A 49 9.26 -3.55 16.09
CA ARG A 49 8.71 -3.18 14.79
C ARG A 49 9.56 -2.03 14.23
N PRO A 50 10.33 -2.26 13.15
CA PRO A 50 10.94 -1.17 12.41
C PRO A 50 9.86 -0.42 11.63
N ILE A 51 9.77 0.90 11.84
CA ILE A 51 8.89 1.81 11.12
C ILE A 51 9.78 2.71 10.25
N SER A 52 9.60 2.62 8.93
CA SER A 52 10.32 3.46 7.96
C SER A 52 9.60 4.80 7.77
N LEU A 53 10.25 5.90 8.14
CA LEU A 53 9.74 7.25 7.98
C LEU A 53 10.28 7.87 6.69
N SER A 54 9.50 7.78 5.61
CA SER A 54 9.81 8.45 4.33
C SER A 54 9.78 9.97 4.45
N ARG A 55 10.58 10.65 3.63
CA ARG A 55 10.61 12.12 3.55
C ARG A 55 9.23 12.69 3.17
N LYS A 56 8.87 13.84 3.77
CA LYS A 56 7.56 14.51 3.56
C LYS A 56 7.25 14.80 2.08
N ILE A 57 8.25 15.21 1.30
CA ILE A 57 8.09 15.48 -0.14
C ILE A 57 7.82 14.18 -0.91
N GLY A 58 8.53 13.10 -0.58
CA GLY A 58 8.29 11.76 -1.15
C GLY A 58 6.88 11.28 -0.88
N LYS A 59 6.39 11.42 0.36
CA LYS A 59 5.00 11.09 0.74
C LYS A 59 3.95 11.85 -0.08
N LEU A 60 4.22 13.12 -0.41
CA LEU A 60 3.31 13.91 -1.24
C LEU A 60 3.25 13.36 -2.67
N TYR A 61 4.40 12.99 -3.24
CA TYR A 61 4.46 12.37 -4.56
C TYR A 61 3.82 10.98 -4.58
N GLU A 62 4.08 10.15 -3.57
CA GLU A 62 3.43 8.86 -3.36
C GLU A 62 1.91 9.00 -3.30
N LYS A 63 1.38 10.02 -2.62
CA LYS A 63 -0.07 10.28 -2.55
C LYS A 63 -0.67 10.59 -3.93
N ILE A 64 0.05 11.33 -4.79
CA ILE A 64 -0.38 11.61 -6.16
C ILE A 64 -0.42 10.32 -6.98
N LEU A 65 0.61 9.48 -6.87
CA LEU A 65 0.68 8.19 -7.56
C LEU A 65 -0.42 7.24 -7.07
N LEU A 66 -0.62 7.13 -5.76
CA LEU A 66 -1.64 6.29 -5.14
C LEU A 66 -3.04 6.66 -5.63
N LYS A 67 -3.36 7.96 -5.73
CA LYS A 67 -4.64 8.41 -6.27
C LYS A 67 -4.87 7.88 -7.69
N ARG A 68 -3.88 8.00 -8.57
CA ARG A 68 -3.96 7.52 -9.96
C ARG A 68 -4.07 6.00 -10.05
N ILE A 69 -3.36 5.28 -9.18
CA ILE A 69 -3.45 3.82 -9.09
C ILE A 69 -4.85 3.41 -8.63
N ASN A 70 -5.39 4.05 -7.60
CA ASN A 70 -6.74 3.78 -7.09
C ASN A 70 -7.82 4.06 -8.14
N GLU A 71 -7.72 5.16 -8.88
CA GLU A 71 -8.60 5.47 -10.00
C GLU A 71 -8.59 4.33 -11.03
N HIS A 72 -7.40 3.83 -11.40
CA HIS A 72 -7.27 2.71 -12.33
C HIS A 72 -7.84 1.39 -11.76
N CYS A 73 -7.57 1.10 -10.49
CA CYS A 73 -8.09 -0.09 -9.80
C CYS A 73 -9.63 -0.09 -9.77
N ASN A 74 -10.24 1.05 -9.45
CA ASN A 74 -11.68 1.22 -9.38
C ASN A 74 -12.32 1.12 -10.78
N ASN A 75 -11.74 1.78 -11.79
CA ASN A 75 -12.28 1.75 -13.15
C ASN A 75 -12.28 0.33 -13.76
N LYS A 76 -11.33 -0.51 -13.38
CA LYS A 76 -11.22 -1.89 -13.87
C LYS A 76 -11.75 -2.94 -12.90
N ASN A 77 -12.30 -2.54 -11.75
CA ASN A 77 -12.73 -3.43 -10.68
C ASN A 77 -11.69 -4.52 -10.35
N ILE A 78 -10.40 -4.13 -10.29
CA ILE A 78 -9.29 -5.07 -10.06
C ILE A 78 -9.34 -5.63 -8.64
N ILE A 79 -9.76 -4.79 -7.68
CA ILE A 79 -9.79 -5.14 -6.26
C ILE A 79 -11.14 -5.80 -5.95
N PRO A 80 -11.15 -7.06 -5.47
CA PRO A 80 -12.38 -7.75 -5.09
C PRO A 80 -13.09 -7.01 -3.95
N ASN A 81 -14.42 -7.08 -3.92
CA ASN A 81 -15.24 -6.43 -2.88
C ASN A 81 -15.05 -7.07 -1.49
N GLU A 82 -14.41 -8.23 -1.45
CA GLU A 82 -14.03 -8.97 -0.25
C GLU A 82 -12.76 -8.42 0.41
N GLN A 83 -12.02 -7.54 -0.27
CA GLN A 83 -10.84 -6.90 0.30
C GLN A 83 -11.21 -5.61 1.03
N PHE A 84 -11.21 -5.68 2.37
CA PHE A 84 -11.49 -4.54 3.26
C PHE A 84 -10.23 -3.77 3.68
N GLY A 85 -9.08 -4.44 3.68
CA GLY A 85 -7.79 -3.84 4.02
C GLY A 85 -7.34 -2.82 2.97
N PHE A 86 -6.88 -1.65 3.45
CA PHE A 86 -6.27 -0.59 2.63
C PHE A 86 -7.16 -0.01 1.51
N ARG A 87 -8.50 -0.08 1.67
CA ARG A 87 -9.47 0.48 0.72
C ARG A 87 -10.12 1.75 1.30
N GLU A 88 -10.26 2.78 0.48
CA GLU A 88 -10.95 4.00 0.91
C GLU A 88 -12.41 3.69 1.28
N ARG A 89 -12.88 4.25 2.40
CA ARG A 89 -14.26 4.14 2.92
C ARG A 89 -14.70 2.76 3.45
N HIS A 90 -13.81 1.77 3.49
CA HIS A 90 -14.07 0.51 4.18
C HIS A 90 -13.39 0.54 5.55
N SER A 91 -14.17 0.58 6.63
CA SER A 91 -13.61 0.37 7.97
C SER A 91 -13.29 -1.10 8.14
N CYS A 92 -11.99 -1.45 8.24
CA CYS A 92 -11.49 -2.82 8.31
C CYS A 92 -12.24 -3.72 9.30
N THR A 93 -12.64 -3.18 10.45
CA THR A 93 -13.25 -3.98 11.53
C THR A 93 -14.74 -4.17 11.32
N HIS A 94 -15.51 -3.12 11.02
CA HIS A 94 -16.96 -3.19 11.05
C HIS A 94 -17.54 -4.05 9.90
N GLU A 95 -17.02 -3.85 8.69
CA GLU A 95 -17.58 -4.49 7.49
C GLU A 95 -17.16 -5.95 7.36
N LEU A 96 -15.94 -6.27 7.80
CA LEU A 96 -15.46 -7.64 7.90
C LEU A 96 -16.25 -8.44 8.94
N LEU A 97 -16.50 -7.86 10.12
CA LEU A 97 -17.29 -8.52 11.17
C LEU A 97 -18.72 -8.78 10.69
N LEU A 98 -19.38 -7.79 10.11
CA LEU A 98 -20.74 -7.92 9.59
C LEU A 98 -20.85 -9.02 8.52
N ARG A 99 -19.89 -9.10 7.59
CA ARG A 99 -19.90 -10.16 6.55
C ARG A 99 -19.62 -11.54 7.12
N VAL A 100 -18.70 -11.67 8.08
CA VAL A 100 -18.41 -12.95 8.74
C VAL A 100 -19.63 -13.40 9.55
N THR A 101 -20.27 -12.50 10.30
CA THR A 101 -21.48 -12.83 11.06
C THR A 101 -22.62 -13.22 10.13
N ASN A 102 -22.84 -12.50 9.02
CA ASN A 102 -23.89 -12.85 8.06
C ASN A 102 -23.64 -14.22 7.42
N LYS A 103 -22.40 -14.51 6.98
CA LYS A 103 -22.06 -15.83 6.41
C LYS A 103 -22.24 -16.96 7.42
N SER A 104 -21.91 -16.73 8.69
CA SER A 104 -22.14 -17.71 9.74
C SER A 104 -23.63 -17.92 9.99
N PHE A 105 -24.43 -16.85 9.97
CA PHE A 105 -25.88 -16.91 10.17
C PHE A 105 -26.61 -17.61 9.00
N ASP A 106 -26.22 -17.30 7.76
CA ASP A 106 -26.74 -17.95 6.56
C ASP A 106 -26.38 -19.45 6.53
N GLY A 107 -25.14 -19.80 6.89
CA GLY A 107 -24.72 -21.19 7.02
C GLY A 107 -25.53 -21.96 8.05
N PHE A 108 -25.81 -21.32 9.20
CA PHE A 108 -26.62 -21.90 10.27
C PHE A 108 -28.08 -22.11 9.85
N ASN A 109 -28.66 -21.15 9.12
CA ASN A 109 -30.01 -21.26 8.56
C ASN A 109 -30.16 -22.42 7.56
N ILE A 110 -29.07 -22.80 6.88
CA ILE A 110 -29.04 -23.91 5.91
C ILE A 110 -28.53 -25.22 6.59
N LYS A 111 -28.50 -25.28 7.93
CA LYS A 111 -27.97 -26.42 8.72
C LYS A 111 -26.54 -26.85 8.37
N HIS A 112 -25.75 -25.96 7.77
CA HIS A 112 -24.34 -26.19 7.51
C HIS A 112 -23.51 -25.69 8.69
N TYR A 113 -22.42 -26.38 9.01
CA TYR A 113 -21.46 -25.91 10.00
C TYR A 113 -20.43 -25.00 9.31
N PRO A 114 -20.48 -23.66 9.52
CA PRO A 114 -19.50 -22.76 8.92
C PRO A 114 -18.13 -22.96 9.60
N GLY A 115 -17.17 -23.49 8.84
CA GLY A 115 -15.75 -23.53 9.24
C GLY A 115 -14.98 -22.34 8.64
N GLY A 116 -14.05 -21.77 9.41
CA GLY A 116 -13.20 -20.66 8.96
C GLY A 116 -11.71 -21.05 8.95
N VAL A 117 -11.01 -20.73 7.87
CA VAL A 117 -9.54 -20.86 7.77
C VAL A 117 -8.94 -19.45 7.79
N PHE A 118 -8.06 -19.19 8.76
CA PHE A 118 -7.36 -17.92 8.89
C PHE A 118 -5.89 -18.08 8.48
N LEU A 119 -5.45 -17.29 7.50
CA LEU A 119 -4.09 -17.30 6.98
C LEU A 119 -3.41 -15.98 7.34
N ASP A 120 -2.23 -16.05 7.94
CA ASP A 120 -1.39 -14.89 8.25
C ASP A 120 -0.05 -14.97 7.51
N VAL A 121 0.26 -13.94 6.72
CA VAL A 121 1.49 -13.88 5.92
C VAL A 121 2.54 -13.08 6.69
N ARG A 122 3.56 -13.76 7.21
CA ARG A 122 4.67 -13.10 7.92
C ARG A 122 5.54 -12.27 6.98
N LYS A 123 5.75 -11.00 7.34
CA LYS A 123 6.63 -10.05 6.62
C LYS A 123 6.27 -9.93 5.13
N ASP A 124 4.99 -9.74 4.88
CA ASP A 124 4.38 -9.56 3.57
C ASP A 124 5.06 -8.48 2.71
N LEU A 125 5.44 -7.34 3.30
CA LEU A 125 6.09 -6.23 2.59
C LEU A 125 7.57 -6.49 2.23
N ASP A 126 8.28 -7.29 3.03
CA ASP A 126 9.71 -7.59 2.82
C ASP A 126 9.93 -8.70 1.78
N ARG A 127 8.90 -9.51 1.50
CA ARG A 127 8.98 -10.70 0.65
C ARG A 127 8.37 -10.53 -0.74
N ILE A 128 7.97 -9.32 -1.11
CA ILE A 128 7.32 -9.07 -2.40
C ILE A 128 8.31 -9.32 -3.54
N TRP A 129 7.95 -10.26 -4.42
CA TRP A 129 8.70 -10.48 -5.65
C TRP A 129 8.50 -9.30 -6.61
N HIS A 130 9.47 -8.39 -6.66
CA HIS A 130 9.37 -7.16 -7.46
C HIS A 130 9.08 -7.41 -8.93
N GLN A 131 9.71 -8.43 -9.54
CA GLN A 131 9.46 -8.76 -10.94
C GLN A 131 8.04 -9.29 -11.15
N GLY A 132 7.55 -10.15 -10.26
CA GLY A 132 6.17 -10.65 -10.29
C GLY A 132 5.15 -9.52 -10.19
N LEU A 133 5.39 -8.54 -9.31
CA LEU A 133 4.54 -7.37 -9.17
C LEU A 133 4.48 -6.54 -10.47
N ILE A 134 5.62 -6.29 -11.13
CA ILE A 134 5.65 -5.57 -12.39
C ILE A 134 4.88 -6.33 -13.49
N VAL A 135 5.03 -7.64 -13.57
CA VAL A 135 4.28 -8.49 -14.51
C VAL A 135 2.78 -8.37 -14.24
N GLN A 136 2.35 -8.47 -12.98
CA GLN A 136 0.93 -8.30 -12.62
C GLN A 136 0.38 -6.93 -13.04
N LEU A 137 1.13 -5.84 -12.82
CA LEU A 137 0.71 -4.51 -13.25
C LEU A 137 0.52 -4.40 -14.77
N ILE A 138 1.39 -5.06 -15.54
CA ILE A 138 1.26 -5.13 -16.99
C ILE A 138 0.03 -5.95 -17.38
N THR A 139 -0.21 -7.10 -16.73
CA THR A 139 -1.40 -7.94 -16.96
C THR A 139 -2.70 -7.21 -16.67
N TYR A 140 -2.77 -6.43 -15.59
CA TYR A 140 -3.91 -5.56 -15.27
C TYR A 140 -3.98 -4.27 -16.13
N LYS A 141 -3.13 -4.18 -17.16
CA LYS A 141 -3.09 -3.11 -18.15
C LYS A 141 -2.98 -1.73 -17.48
N PHE A 142 -2.08 -1.57 -16.49
CA PHE A 142 -1.75 -0.26 -15.94
C PHE A 142 -1.06 0.62 -17.00
N PRO A 143 -1.21 1.95 -16.94
CA PRO A 143 -0.46 2.86 -17.79
C PRO A 143 1.05 2.63 -17.65
N GLY A 144 1.76 2.50 -18.77
CA GLY A 144 3.20 2.19 -18.78
C GLY A 144 4.04 3.19 -17.99
N TYR A 145 3.66 4.47 -18.00
CA TYR A 145 4.31 5.52 -17.22
C TYR A 145 4.27 5.22 -15.71
N LEU A 146 3.14 4.71 -15.18
CA LEU A 146 3.01 4.34 -13.77
C LEU A 146 3.86 3.10 -13.46
N VAL A 147 3.86 2.11 -14.34
CA VAL A 147 4.67 0.89 -14.16
C VAL A 147 6.17 1.23 -14.09
N LEU A 148 6.65 2.14 -14.95
CA LEU A 148 8.03 2.59 -14.95
C LEU A 148 8.40 3.37 -13.68
N ILE A 149 7.52 4.25 -13.20
CA ILE A 149 7.72 4.98 -11.94
C ILE A 149 7.74 4.02 -10.75
N LEU A 150 6.82 3.05 -10.70
CA LEU A 150 6.77 2.04 -9.65
C LEU A 150 8.01 1.16 -9.68
N ARG A 151 8.48 0.75 -10.86
CA ARG A 151 9.75 0.04 -11.01
C ARG A 151 10.90 0.89 -10.46
N SER A 152 10.97 2.16 -10.84
CA SER A 152 11.97 3.11 -10.33
C SER A 152 11.89 3.24 -8.80
N PHE A 153 10.69 3.26 -8.22
CA PHE A 153 10.50 3.36 -6.77
C PHE A 153 10.98 2.10 -6.03
N LEU A 154 10.71 0.91 -6.57
CA LEU A 154 11.08 -0.36 -5.95
C LEU A 154 12.58 -0.66 -6.03
N THR A 155 13.26 -0.16 -7.08
CA THR A 155 14.71 -0.32 -7.27
C THR A 155 15.55 0.63 -6.41
N ASP A 156 16.66 0.10 -5.87
CA ASP A 156 17.68 0.83 -5.09
C ASP A 156 17.09 1.59 -3.89
N ARG A 157 16.21 0.93 -3.12
CA ARG A 157 15.70 1.48 -1.86
C ARG A 157 16.77 1.35 -0.79
N LYS A 158 17.12 2.50 -0.21
CA LYS A 158 18.08 2.62 0.91
C LYS A 158 17.30 3.06 2.15
N PHE A 159 17.47 2.31 3.23
CA PHE A 159 16.85 2.52 4.54
C PHE A 159 17.90 2.97 5.55
#